data_AF-A0A7V3BII9-F1
#
_entry.id   AF-A0A7V3BII9-F1
#
_cell.length_a   1.000
_cell.length_b   1.000
_cell.length_c   1.000
_cell.angle_alpha   90.00
_cell.angle_beta   90.00
_cell.angle_gamma   90.00
#
_symmetry.space_group_name_H-M   'P 1'
#
loop_
_entity.id
_entity.type
_entity.pdbx_description
1 polymer ?
#
loop_
_entity_poly.entity_id
_entity_poly.type
_entity_poly.pdbx_seq_one_letter_code
_entity_poly.pdbx_strand_id
1 'polypeptide(L)' 'YIDDYVGVVNRHLIGVDKLMWSSDYPHQASTWPHSREVVARDFKDASEEDRFKITRGNVAKLYGFAL' A
#
# COMPACT_ATOMS: atom_id res chain seq x y z
N TYR A 1 -12.72 9.41 -3.23
CA TYR A 1 -11.57 8.73 -3.83
C TYR A 1 -10.70 8.25 -2.69
N ILE A 2 -10.34 6.96 -2.64
CA ILE A 2 -9.49 6.41 -1.57
C ILE A 2 -8.05 6.50 -2.06
N ASP A 3 -7.37 7.51 -1.55
CA ASP A 3 -5.99 7.86 -1.85
C ASP A 3 -5.39 8.49 -0.60
N ASP A 4 -4.26 7.97 -0.15
CA ASP A 4 -3.64 8.38 1.11
C ASP A 4 -2.11 8.40 0.99
N TYR A 5 -1.60 9.31 0.15
CA TYR A 5 -0.19 9.65 0.10
C TYR A 5 0.37 10.04 1.48
N VAL A 6 -0.43 10.71 2.33
CA VAL A 6 0.01 11.17 3.66
C VAL A 6 0.31 9.98 4.57
N GLY A 7 -0.49 8.91 4.52
CA GLY A 7 -0.24 7.65 5.20
C GLY A 7 1.09 7.02 4.77
N VAL A 8 1.40 7.03 3.46
CA VAL A 8 2.68 6.52 2.95
C VAL A 8 3.87 7.37 3.39
N VAL A 9 3.76 8.71 3.38
CA VAL A 9 4.82 9.61 3.88
C VAL A 9 5.09 9.39 5.36
N ASN A 10 4.06 9.13 6.15
CA ASN A 10 4.16 8.92 7.60
C ASN A 10 4.34 7.45 8.00
N ARG A 11 4.67 6.55 7.07
CA ARG A 11 4.82 5.11 7.31
C ARG A 11 5.75 4.75 8.47
N HIS A 12 6.83 5.50 8.68
CA HIS A 12 7.75 5.25 9.80
C HIS A 12 7.19 5.72 11.15
N LEU A 13 6.37 6.77 11.16
CA LEU A 13 5.67 7.23 12.37
C LEU A 13 4.56 6.24 12.77
N ILE A 14 3.81 5.73 11.80
CA ILE A 14 2.75 4.74 12.02
C ILE A 14 3.35 3.37 12.38
N GLY A 15 4.45 3.02 11.72
CA GLY A 15 5.09 1.70 11.74
C GLY A 15 4.79 0.95 10.44
N VAL A 16 5.84 0.70 9.64
CA VAL A 16 5.74 0.09 8.30
C VAL A 16 5.05 -1.28 8.36
N ASP A 17 5.30 -2.09 9.39
CA ASP A 17 4.71 -3.42 9.56
C ASP A 17 3.21 -3.40 9.92
N LYS A 18 2.62 -2.20 10.14
CA LYS A 18 1.21 -2.02 10.50
C LYS A 18 0.35 -1.47 9.35
N LEU A 19 0.95 -1.24 8.18
CA LEU A 19 0.27 -0.68 7.02
C LEU A 19 0.06 -1.74 5.93
N MET A 20 -1.08 -1.66 5.24
CA MET A 20 -1.38 -2.44 4.05
C MET A 20 -2.04 -1.55 2.99
N TRP A 21 -1.71 -1.75 1.73
CA TRP A 21 -2.36 -1.08 0.61
C TRP A 21 -3.53 -1.93 0.07
N SER A 22 -4.61 -1.28 -0.35
CA SER A 22 -5.76 -1.90 -1.01
C SER A 22 -6.25 -1.02 -2.15
N SER A 23 -6.79 -1.64 -3.21
CA SER A 23 -7.41 -0.92 -4.32
C SER A 23 -8.86 -0.49 -4.03
N ASP A 24 -9.53 -1.15 -3.07
CA ASP A 24 -10.98 -1.04 -2.79
C ASP A 24 -11.88 -1.32 -4.02
N TYR A 25 -11.42 -2.12 -4.98
CA TYR A 25 -12.25 -2.56 -6.11
C TYR A 25 -13.45 -3.41 -5.63
N PRO A 26 -14.67 -3.24 -6.19
CA PRO A 26 -15.06 -2.42 -7.33
C PRO A 26 -15.71 -1.08 -6.95
N HIS A 27 -15.43 -0.53 -5.77
CA HIS A 27 -16.11 0.68 -5.34
C HIS A 27 -15.79 1.88 -6.24
N GLN A 28 -16.73 2.85 -6.29
CA GLN A 28 -16.59 4.10 -7.04
C GLN A 28 -15.33 4.88 -6.63
N ALA A 29 -14.89 4.72 -5.38
CA ALA A 29 -13.71 5.38 -4.85
C ALA A 29 -12.41 4.59 -5.07
N SER A 30 -12.48 3.42 -5.73
CA SER A 30 -11.32 2.56 -5.97
C SER A 30 -10.27 3.22 -6.85
N THR A 31 -9.06 2.67 -6.81
CA THR A 31 -7.96 3.11 -7.69
C THR A 31 -7.98 2.41 -9.06
N TRP A 32 -8.91 1.50 -9.31
CA TRP A 32 -9.01 0.79 -10.60
C TRP A 32 -9.54 1.74 -11.70
N PRO A 33 -8.97 1.77 -12.94
CA PRO A 33 -7.96 0.87 -13.48
C PRO A 33 -6.48 1.26 -13.29
N HIS A 34 -6.22 2.31 -12.51
CA HIS A 34 -4.92 2.97 -12.41
C HIS A 34 -4.15 2.64 -11.11
N SER A 35 -4.43 1.49 -10.49
CA SER A 35 -3.84 1.13 -9.20
C SER A 35 -2.31 1.09 -9.23
N ARG A 36 -1.71 0.69 -10.36
CA ARG A 36 -0.24 0.60 -10.50
C ARG A 36 0.41 1.97 -10.50
N GLU A 37 -0.23 2.94 -11.16
CA GLU A 37 0.19 4.33 -11.25
C GLU A 37 0.08 5.02 -9.89
N VAL A 38 -1.01 4.78 -9.15
CA VAL A 38 -1.20 5.29 -7.78
C VAL A 38 -0.10 4.78 -6.86
N VAL A 39 0.14 3.46 -6.84
CA VAL A 39 1.22 2.87 -6.03
C VAL A 39 2.59 3.43 -6.44
N ALA A 40 2.86 3.59 -7.73
CA ALA A 40 4.13 4.16 -8.20
C ALA A 40 4.32 5.62 -7.75
N ARG A 41 3.26 6.44 -7.83
CA ARG A 41 3.26 7.84 -7.41
C ARG A 41 3.49 7.97 -5.90
N ASP A 42 2.77 7.19 -5.10
CA ASP A 42 2.74 7.40 -3.65
C ASP A 42 3.97 6.83 -2.93
N PHE A 43 4.51 5.73 -3.46
CA PHE A 43 5.69 5.07 -2.91
C PHE A 43 6.99 5.56 -3.56
N LYS A 44 6.98 6.66 -4.32
CA LYS A 44 8.17 7.17 -5.03
C LYS A 44 9.40 7.40 -4.12
N ASP A 45 9.15 7.79 -2.88
CA ASP A 45 10.18 8.09 -1.87
C ASP A 45 10.28 6.98 -0.79
N ALA A 46 9.62 5.83 -1.00
CA ALA A 46 9.71 4.67 -0.13
C ALA A 46 10.84 3.75 -0.59
N SER A 47 11.50 3.07 0.35
CA SER A 47 12.43 2.00 0.01
C SER A 47 11.69 0.84 -0.67
N GLU A 48 12.42 0.03 -1.44
CA GLU A 48 11.84 -1.19 -2.04
C GLU A 48 11.29 -2.14 -0.96
N GLU A 49 11.97 -2.22 0.20
CA GLU A 49 11.54 -3.02 1.34
C GLU A 49 10.23 -2.50 1.94
N ASP A 50 10.09 -1.19 2.18
CA ASP A 50 8.87 -0.60 2.73
C ASP A 50 7.69 -0.80 1.78
N ARG A 51 7.92 -0.55 0.48
CA ARG A 51 6.91 -0.76 -0.54
C ARG A 51 6.49 -2.23 -0.58
N PHE A 52 7.44 -3.16 -0.52
CA PHE A 52 7.14 -4.59 -0.48
C PHE A 52 6.31 -4.98 0.74
N LYS A 53 6.70 -4.54 1.94
CA LYS A 53 5.96 -4.82 3.18
C LYS A 53 4.52 -4.33 3.09
N ILE A 54 4.32 -3.08 2.68
CA ILE A 54 2.99 -2.45 2.67
C ILE A 54 2.10 -2.98 1.54
N THR A 55 2.65 -3.34 0.38
CA THR A 55 1.85 -3.82 -0.76
C THR A 55 1.67 -5.35 -0.78
N ARG A 56 2.49 -6.11 -0.06
CA ARG A 56 2.52 -7.58 -0.18
C ARG A 56 2.92 -8.32 1.10
N GLY A 57 4.00 -7.91 1.76
CA GLY A 57 4.60 -8.68 2.87
C GLY A 57 3.72 -8.76 4.13
N ASN A 58 3.16 -7.63 4.56
CA ASN A 58 2.37 -7.54 5.78
C ASN A 58 1.08 -8.36 5.67
N VAL A 59 0.41 -8.28 4.51
CA VAL A 59 -0.81 -9.04 4.23
C VAL A 59 -0.54 -10.54 4.15
N ALA A 60 0.62 -10.95 3.60
CA ALA A 60 1.05 -12.35 3.59
C ALA A 60 1.28 -12.92 4.98
N LYS A 61 1.96 -12.16 5.84
CA LYS A 61 2.17 -12.54 7.23
C LYS A 61 0.86 -12.61 8.01
N LEU A 62 -0.06 -11.66 7.79
CA LEU A 62 -1.33 -11.59 8.51
C LEU A 62 -2.26 -12.75 8.17
N TYR A 63 -2.40 -13.08 6.89
CA TYR A 63 -3.33 -14.10 6.41
C TYR A 63 -2.67 -15.47 6.16
N GLY A 64 -1.36 -15.59 6.31
CA GLY A 64 -0.64 -16.86 6.22
C GLY A 64 -0.48 -17.41 4.80
N PHE A 65 -0.38 -16.56 3.77
CA PHE A 65 -0.13 -17.02 2.40
C PHE A 65 1.35 -16.95 2.01
N ALA A 66 1.76 -17.86 1.12
CA ALA A 66 3.11 -17.89 0.56
C ALA A 66 3.36 -16.72 -0.41
N LEU A 67 4.60 -16.24 -0.45
CA LEU A 67 5.10 -15.17 -1.32
C LEU A 67 5.96 -15.73 -2.45
#